data_AF-A0A7R9BAN9-F1
#
_entry.id   AF-A0A7R9BAN9-F1
#
_cell.length_a   1.000
_cell.length_b   1.000
_cell.length_c   1.000
_cell.angle_alpha   90.00
_cell.angle_beta   90.00
_cell.angle_gamma   90.00
#
_symmetry.space_group_name_H-M   'P 1'
#
loop_
_entity.id
_entity.type
_entity.pdbx_description
1 polymer ?
#
loop_
_entity_poly.entity_id
_entity_poly.type
_entity_poly.pdbx_seq_one_letter_code
_entity_poly.pdbx_strand_id
1 'polypeptide(L)' 'MPGVMKTGAYRYEDGTNYVGDWNPRGQKHGMGHMALPDGTRYDGAFQNGLCSGLGIMCFPDGAKCPSTHR' A
#
# COMPACT_ATOMS: atom_id res chain seq x y z
N MET A 1 17.51 11.59 -16.45
CA MET A 1 17.51 10.90 -15.15
C MET A 1 16.11 10.34 -14.96
N PRO A 2 15.84 9.03 -15.17
CA PRO A 2 14.47 8.54 -15.13
C PRO A 2 14.01 8.39 -13.67
N GLY A 3 12.79 8.85 -13.40
CA GLY A 3 11.94 8.30 -12.34
C GLY A 3 12.27 8.70 -10.91
N VAL A 4 11.99 9.95 -10.52
CA VAL A 4 11.73 10.23 -9.11
C VAL A 4 10.38 9.59 -8.77
N MET A 5 10.40 8.31 -8.36
CA MET A 5 9.32 7.75 -7.56
C MET A 5 9.28 8.57 -6.28
N LYS A 6 8.18 9.29 -6.04
CA LYS A 6 8.03 10.04 -4.79
C LYS A 6 7.59 9.04 -3.74
N THR A 7 8.43 8.72 -2.77
CA THR A 7 7.98 8.04 -1.56
C THR A 7 7.24 9.06 -0.70
N GLY A 8 6.06 8.68 -0.22
CA GLY A 8 5.20 9.59 0.51
C GLY A 8 4.29 8.86 1.48
N ALA A 9 4.01 9.52 2.61
CA ALA A 9 2.98 9.11 3.55
C ALA A 9 1.73 9.95 3.31
N TYR A 10 0.58 9.30 3.17
CA TYR A 10 -0.73 9.95 3.05
C TYR A 10 -1.66 9.39 4.11
N ARG A 11 -2.17 10.28 4.96
CA ARG A 11 -3.16 9.97 5.97
C ARG A 11 -4.52 10.40 5.46
N TYR A 12 -5.41 9.44 5.32
CA TYR A 12 -6.82 9.66 4.99
C TYR A 12 -7.57 10.17 6.22
N GLU A 13 -8.66 10.89 5.97
CA GLU A 13 -9.55 11.40 7.03
C GLU A 13 -10.17 10.25 7.85
N ASP A 14 -10.43 9.11 7.20
CA ASP A 14 -10.93 7.89 7.84
C ASP A 14 -9.93 7.25 8.83
N GLY A 15 -8.71 7.78 8.94
CA GLY A 15 -7.65 7.24 9.81
C GLY A 15 -6.75 6.21 9.13
N THR A 16 -7.07 5.80 7.91
CA THR A 16 -6.19 4.98 7.06
C THR A 16 -4.90 5.76 6.77
N ASN A 17 -3.76 5.10 6.88
CA ASN A 17 -2.45 5.64 6.55
C ASN A 17 -1.83 4.80 5.44
N TYR A 18 -1.39 5.44 4.37
CA TYR A 18 -0.63 4.78 3.31
C TYR A 18 0.78 5.37 3.27
N VAL A 19 1.79 4.52 3.18
CA VAL A 19 3.20 4.89 3.04
C VAL A 19 3.80 4.07 1.91
N GLY A 20 4.26 4.71 0.85
CA GLY A 20 4.81 3.99 -0.29
C GLY A 20 5.19 4.89 -1.44
N ASP A 21 5.44 4.27 -2.58
CA ASP A 21 5.73 4.99 -3.81
C ASP A 21 4.47 5.59 -4.44
N TRP A 22 4.65 6.77 -5.03
CA TRP A 22 3.62 7.49 -5.74
C TRP A 22 4.08 7.75 -7.16
N ASN A 23 3.17 7.51 -8.10
CA ASN A 23 3.39 7.91 -9.48
C ASN A 23 3.28 9.44 -9.63
N PRO A 24 3.76 10.01 -10.74
CA PRO A 24 3.64 11.45 -11.02
C PRO A 24 2.20 11.97 -11.09
N ARG A 25 1.20 11.08 -11.19
CA ARG A 25 -0.23 11.42 -11.18
C ARG A 25 -0.81 11.47 -9.75
N GLY A 26 0.01 11.25 -8.72
CA GLY A 26 -0.45 11.25 -7.33
C GLY A 26 -1.23 10.00 -6.95
N GLN A 27 -1.02 8.87 -7.64
CA GLN A 27 -1.63 7.58 -7.32
C GLN A 27 -0.60 6.64 -6.71
N LYS A 28 -1.07 5.78 -5.79
CA LYS A 28 -0.29 4.70 -5.18
C LYS A 28 0.31 3.81 -6.26
N HIS A 29 1.61 3.60 -6.22
CA HIS A 29 2.37 2.85 -7.20
C HIS A 29 3.54 2.13 -6.52
N GLY A 30 4.24 1.22 -7.21
CA GLY A 30 5.43 0.58 -6.67
C GLY A 30 5.15 -0.21 -5.40
N MET A 31 6.04 -0.16 -4.41
CA MET A 31 5.82 -0.86 -3.14
C MET A 31 5.22 0.10 -2.11
N GLY A 32 4.30 -0.40 -1.30
CA GLY A 32 3.68 0.39 -0.26
C GLY A 32 3.07 -0.41 0.87
N HIS A 33 2.74 0.33 1.92
CA HIS A 33 2.22 -0.14 3.18
C HIS A 33 0.96 0.66 3.50
N MET A 34 -0.18 0.00 3.62
CA MET A 34 -1.45 0.61 3.98
C MET A 34 -1.88 0.10 5.34
N ALA A 35 -1.94 0.97 6.34
CA ALA A 35 -2.50 0.69 7.66
C ALA A 35 -3.91 1.27 7.75
N LEU A 36 -4.88 0.41 7.96
CA LEU A 36 -6.27 0.78 8.19
C LEU A 36 -6.50 1.08 9.68
N PRO A 37 -7.51 1.91 10.01
CA PRO A 37 -7.83 2.27 11.40
C PRO A 37 -8.37 1.08 12.22
N ASP A 38 -8.85 0.03 11.56
CA ASP A 38 -9.28 -1.24 12.18
C ASP A 38 -8.07 -2.07 12.70
N GLY A 39 -6.84 -1.67 12.39
CA GLY A 39 -5.60 -2.38 12.73
C GLY A 39 -5.11 -3.31 11.61
N THR A 40 -5.88 -3.47 10.53
CA THR A 40 -5.47 -4.20 9.33
C THR A 40 -4.33 -3.46 8.65
N ARG A 41 -3.33 -4.19 8.19
CA ARG A 41 -2.18 -3.68 7.44
C ARG A 41 -2.02 -4.45 6.16
N TYR A 42 -1.75 -3.76 5.07
CA TYR A 42 -1.45 -4.36 3.79
C TYR A 42 -0.08 -3.89 3.33
N ASP A 43 0.83 -4.83 3.12
CA ASP A 43 2.20 -4.58 2.71
C ASP A 43 2.40 -5.24 1.35
N GLY A 44 2.54 -4.47 0.27
CA GLY A 44 2.61 -5.06 -1.06
C GLY A 44 2.79 -4.07 -2.19
N ALA A 45 2.73 -4.57 -3.42
CA ALA A 45 2.82 -3.74 -4.60
C ALA A 45 1.47 -3.05 -4.93
N PHE A 46 1.58 -1.86 -5.50
CA PHE A 46 0.50 -0.99 -5.92
C PHE A 46 0.71 -0.57 -7.36
N GLN A 47 -0.38 -0.51 -8.13
CA GLN A 47 -0.38 -0.05 -9.51
C GLN A 47 -1.63 0.81 -9.73
N ASN A 48 -1.44 2.07 -10.12
CA ASN A 48 -2.53 3.00 -10.45
C ASN A 48 -3.57 3.16 -9.32
N GLY A 49 -3.13 3.15 -8.07
CA GLY A 49 -4.02 3.28 -6.91
C GLY A 49 -4.55 1.95 -6.36
N LEU A 50 -4.39 0.85 -7.08
CA LEU A 50 -4.90 -0.47 -6.73
C LEU A 50 -3.76 -1.36 -6.21
N CYS A 51 -4.08 -2.27 -5.29
CA CYS A 51 -3.17 -3.34 -4.90
C CYS A 51 -2.91 -4.22 -6.12
N SER A 52 -1.65 -4.46 -6.45
CA SER A 52 -1.23 -5.20 -7.64
C SER A 52 -0.08 -6.14 -7.30
N GLY A 53 -0.10 -7.36 -7.83
CA GLY A 53 0.99 -8.32 -7.64
C GLY A 53 0.99 -8.95 -6.25
N LEU A 54 2.19 -9.10 -5.68
CA LEU A 54 2.40 -9.76 -4.39
C LEU A 54 2.24 -8.77 -3.25
N GLY A 55 1.58 -9.24 -2.20
CA GLY A 55 1.36 -8.49 -0.97
C GLY A 55 1.00 -9.41 0.18
N ILE A 56 1.00 -8.86 1.39
CA ILE A 56 0.62 -9.55 2.61
C ILE A 56 -0.37 -8.65 3.33
N MET A 57 -1.57 -9.18 3.56
CA MET A 57 -2.56 -8.55 4.42
C MET A 57 -2.42 -9.13 5.82
N CYS A 58 -2.02 -8.30 6.79
CA CYS A 58 -2.00 -8.62 8.21
C CYS A 58 -3.24 -8.05 8.88
N PHE A 59 -4.03 -8.90 9.52
CA PHE A 59 -5.21 -8.50 10.27
C PHE A 59 -4.85 -8.22 11.74
N PRO A 60 -5.67 -7.44 12.47
CA PRO A 60 -5.44 -7.14 13.89
C PRO A 60 -5.49 -8.39 14.79
N ASP A 61 -6.13 -9.47 14.34
CA ASP A 61 -6.16 -10.78 15.01
C ASP A 61 -4.83 -11.56 14.88
N GLY A 62 -3.86 -11.05 14.12
CA GLY A 62 -2.59 -11.69 13.83
C GLY A 62 -2.60 -12.62 12.60
N ALA A 63 -3.76 -12.80 11.95
CA ALA A 63 -3.86 -13.56 10.71
C ALA A 63 -3.12 -12.83 9.59
N LYS A 64 -2.38 -13.58 8.78
CA LYS A 64 -1.64 -13.05 7.63
C LYS A 64 -2.07 -13.81 6.39
N CYS A 65 -2.65 -13.07 5.43
CA CYS A 65 -3.05 -13.60 4.14
C CYS A 65 -2.07 -13.08 3.08
N PRO A 66 -1.15 -13.92 2.57
CA PRO A 66 -0.37 -13.55 1.41
C PRO A 66 -1.30 -13.48 0.19
N SER A 67 -1.34 -12.34 -0.49
CA SER A 67 -1.96 -12.20 -1.79
C SER A 67 -1.00 -12.75 -2.85
N THR A 68 -0.90 -14.07 -2.92
CA THR A 68 -0.24 -14.75 -4.03
C THR A 68 -1.20 -14.76 -5.21
N HIS A 69 -0.98 -13.90 -6.20
CA HIS A 69 -1.53 -14.15 -7.54
C HIS A 69 -0.78 -15.37 -8.11
N ARG A 70 -1.52 -16.46 -8.35
CA ARG A 70 -1.02 -17.63 -9.09
C ARG A 70 -1.25 -17.46 -10.58
#